data_AF-G2NLK1-F1
#
_entry.id   AF-G2NLK1-F1
#
_cell.length_a   1.000
_cell.length_b   1.000
_cell.length_c   1.000
_cell.angle_alpha   90.00
_cell.angle_beta   90.00
_cell.angle_gamma   90.00
#
_symmetry.space_group_name_H-M   'P 1'
#
loop_
_entity.id
_entity.type
_entity.pdbx_description
1 polymer ?
#
loop_
_entity_poly.entity_id
_entity_poly.type
_entity_poly.pdbx_seq_one_letter_code
_entity_poly.pdbx_strand_id
1 'polypeptide(L)'
;MQWTAYEIFSVISGLILIGAAFAPGLSLKYRAYAVLGGAFFTGYGFYVANQASGTYEFPVFIFVIPAVAVLYLLYRVFGGTGGSSAG
;
A
#
# COMPACT_ATOMS: atom_id res chain seq x y z
N MET A 1 -4.76 16.11 17.06
CA MET A 1 -4.53 15.26 15.89
C MET A 1 -4.12 16.16 14.73
N GLN A 2 -2.97 15.91 14.12
CA GLN A 2 -2.51 16.64 12.94
C GLN A 2 -2.50 15.68 11.76
N TRP A 3 -3.37 15.92 10.79
CA TRP A 3 -3.43 15.14 9.54
C TRP A 3 -2.70 15.90 8.45
N THR A 4 -1.54 15.40 8.03
CA THR A 4 -0.88 15.86 6.81
C THR A 4 -1.20 14.89 5.67
N ALA A 5 -0.70 15.19 4.47
CA ALA A 5 -0.90 14.33 3.30
C ALA A 5 -0.34 12.91 3.53
N TYR A 6 0.74 12.76 4.30
CA TYR A 6 1.39 11.48 4.51
C TYR A 6 0.55 10.51 5.37
N GLU A 7 -0.03 10.98 6.47
CA GLU A 7 -0.92 10.18 7.32
C GLU A 7 -2.14 9.71 6.50
N ILE A 8 -2.73 10.63 5.73
CA ILE A 8 -3.90 10.36 4.89
C ILE A 8 -3.56 9.30 3.82
N PHE A 9 -2.45 9.47 3.11
CA PHE A 9 -2.03 8.50 2.10
C PHE A 9 -1.64 7.15 2.69
N SER A 10 -1.06 7.10 3.89
CA SER A 10 -0.79 5.85 4.60
C SER A 10 -2.09 5.11 4.93
N VAL A 11 -3.10 5.82 5.44
CA VAL A 11 -4.41 5.24 5.73
C VAL A 11 -5.10 4.74 4.47
N ILE A 12 -5.16 5.54 3.40
CA ILE A 12 -5.78 5.13 2.14
C ILE A 12 -5.06 3.91 1.55
N SER A 13 -3.73 3.91 1.54
CA SER A 13 -2.94 2.78 1.05
C SER A 13 -3.19 1.51 1.86
N GLY A 14 -3.32 1.65 3.19
CA GLY A 14 -3.64 0.54 4.08
C GLY A 14 -5.02 -0.06 3.80
N LEU A 15 -6.04 0.78 3.62
CA LEU A 15 -7.39 0.35 3.28
C LEU A 15 -7.47 -0.33 1.92
N ILE A 16 -6.76 0.18 0.91
CA ILE A 16 -6.67 -0.45 -0.41
C ILE A 16 -6.01 -1.82 -0.31
N LEU A 17 -4.94 -1.96 0.48
CA LEU A 17 -4.26 -3.24 0.64
C LEU A 17 -5.14 -4.28 1.36
N ILE A 18 -5.91 -3.86 2.37
CA ILE A 18 -6.93 -4.72 2.99
C ILE A 18 -7.98 -5.13 1.94
N GLY A 19 -8.46 -4.19 1.13
CA GLY A 19 -9.37 -4.48 0.03
C GLY A 19 -8.80 -5.49 -0.98
N ALA A 20 -7.51 -5.38 -1.30
CA ALA A 20 -6.82 -6.30 -2.21
C ALA A 20 -6.77 -7.75 -1.70
N ALA A 21 -6.87 -7.97 -0.38
CA ALA A 21 -6.95 -9.33 0.18
C ALA A 21 -8.20 -10.10 -0.26
N PHE A 22 -9.23 -9.40 -0.76
CA PHE A 22 -10.45 -10.01 -1.32
C PHE A 22 -10.35 -10.31 -2.81
N ALA A 23 -9.24 -9.95 -3.47
CA ALA A 23 -9.04 -10.23 -4.88
C ALA A 23 -9.07 -11.75 -5.16
N PRO A 24 -9.77 -12.19 -6.22
CA PRO A 24 -9.78 -13.59 -6.62
C PRO A 24 -8.39 -14.03 -7.09
N GLY A 25 -8.06 -15.32 -6.92
CA GLY A 25 -6.77 -15.88 -7.33
C GLY A 25 -5.60 -15.65 -6.38
N LEU A 26 -5.77 -14.87 -5.30
CA LEU A 26 -4.74 -14.69 -4.28
C LEU A 26 -4.66 -15.90 -3.32
N SER A 27 -3.46 -16.45 -3.15
CA SER A 27 -3.20 -17.50 -2.15
C SER A 27 -3.39 -16.96 -0.72
N LEU A 28 -3.69 -17.85 0.23
CA LEU A 28 -3.94 -17.49 1.63
C LEU A 28 -2.78 -16.68 2.25
N LYS A 29 -1.54 -17.02 1.91
CA LYS A 29 -0.34 -16.31 2.38
C LYS A 29 -0.35 -14.84 1.93
N TYR A 30 -0.66 -14.59 0.66
CA TYR A 30 -0.70 -13.22 0.13
C TYR A 30 -1.88 -12.42 0.68
N ARG A 31 -3.02 -13.06 0.94
CA ARG A 31 -4.14 -12.42 1.64
C ARG A 31 -3.75 -11.99 3.05
N ALA A 32 -3.08 -12.87 3.80
CA ALA A 32 -2.60 -12.56 5.14
C ALA A 32 -1.62 -11.37 5.12
N TYR A 33 -0.66 -11.35 4.19
CA TYR A 33 0.25 -10.20 4.04
C TYR A 33 -0.47 -8.92 3.64
N ALA A 34 -1.48 -8.99 2.78
CA ALA A 34 -2.28 -7.84 2.38
C ALA A 34 -3.07 -7.25 3.56
N VAL A 35 -3.71 -8.10 4.37
CA VAL A 35 -4.42 -7.67 5.57
C VAL A 35 -3.47 -7.12 6.63
N LEU A 36 -2.38 -7.83 6.93
CA LEU A 36 -1.43 -7.42 7.97
C LEU A 36 -0.68 -6.13 7.58
N GLY A 37 -0.20 -6.04 6.34
CA GLY A 37 0.41 -4.83 5.81
C GLY A 37 -0.58 -3.67 5.80
N GLY A 38 -1.82 -3.91 5.39
CA GLY A 38 -2.81 -2.85 5.30
C GLY A 38 -3.26 -2.33 6.67
N ALA A 39 -3.41 -3.24 7.64
CA ALA A 39 -3.65 -2.88 9.04
C ALA A 39 -2.48 -2.09 9.62
N PHE A 40 -1.24 -2.45 9.28
CA PHE A 40 -0.04 -1.72 9.70
C PHE A 40 -0.03 -0.29 9.14
N PHE A 41 -0.20 -0.10 7.83
CA PHE A 41 -0.21 1.24 7.22
C PHE A 41 -1.37 2.12 7.73
N THR A 42 -2.54 1.51 7.91
CA THR A 42 -3.72 2.20 8.48
C THR A 42 -3.45 2.62 9.92
N GLY A 43 -3.05 1.68 10.77
CA GLY A 43 -2.78 1.92 12.18
C GLY A 43 -1.63 2.92 12.40
N TYR A 44 -0.58 2.84 11.58
CA TYR A 44 0.55 3.76 11.65
C TYR A 44 0.16 5.20 11.28
N GLY A 45 -0.68 5.38 10.25
CA GLY A 45 -1.23 6.70 9.91
C GLY A 45 -2.03 7.31 11.05
N PHE A 46 -2.91 6.53 11.70
CA PHE A 46 -3.64 6.99 12.88
C PHE A 46 -2.73 7.24 14.09
N TYR A 47 -1.70 6.42 14.28
CA TYR A 47 -0.74 6.59 15.37
C TYR A 47 0.00 7.92 15.26
N VAL A 48 0.58 8.22 14.08
CA VAL A 48 1.30 9.48 13.86
C VAL A 48 0.36 10.67 13.88
N ALA A 49 -0.85 10.56 13.29
CA ALA A 49 -1.84 11.64 13.34
C ALA A 49 -2.27 12.00 14.77
N ASN A 50 -2.16 11.07 15.72
CA ASN A 50 -2.48 11.30 17.13
C ASN A 50 -1.34 11.91 17.96
N GLN A 51 -0.13 11.97 17.43
CA GLN A 51 1.01 12.60 18.12
C GLN A 51 0.78 14.12 18.17
N ALA A 52 0.78 14.70 19.38
CA ALA A 52 0.51 16.13 19.60
C ALA A 52 1.77 17.00 19.61
N SER A 53 2.96 16.40 19.78
CA SER A 53 4.24 17.12 19.77
C SER A 53 5.39 16.16 19.49
N GLY A 54 6.11 16.43 18.40
CA GLY A 54 7.31 15.71 18.00
C GLY A 54 7.51 15.83 16.51
N THR A 55 8.73 16.10 16.08
CA THR A 55 9.23 15.92 14.70
C THR A 55 9.22 14.43 14.33
N TYR A 56 8.06 13.77 14.42
CA TYR A 56 7.84 12.48 13.78
C TYR A 56 7.63 12.75 12.31
N GLU A 57 8.73 12.85 11.58
CA GLU A 57 8.68 12.86 10.14
C GLU A 57 8.15 11.50 9.69
N PHE A 58 7.04 11.52 8.97
CA PHE A 58 6.49 10.32 8.37
C PHE A 58 7.59 9.71 7.47
N PRO A 59 8.07 8.49 7.76
CA PRO A 59 9.15 7.93 6.99
C PRO A 59 8.70 7.72 5.54
N VAL A 60 9.18 8.56 4.61
CA VAL A 60 8.76 8.52 3.20
C VAL A 60 9.03 7.15 2.57
N PHE A 61 10.00 6.39 3.10
CA PHE A 61 10.29 5.02 2.66
C PHE A 61 9.10 4.06 2.78
N ILE A 62 8.10 4.34 3.62
CA ILE A 62 6.88 3.53 3.72
C ILE A 62 6.08 3.54 2.40
N PHE A 63 6.26 4.58 1.56
CA PHE A 63 5.64 4.69 0.24
C PHE A 63 6.42 3.98 -0.88
N VAL A 64 7.63 3.45 -0.61
CA VAL A 64 8.42 2.74 -1.63
C VAL A 64 7.68 1.50 -2.11
N ILE A 65 7.07 0.74 -1.21
CA ILE A 65 6.33 -0.48 -1.56
C ILE A 65 5.13 -0.17 -2.48
N PRO A 66 4.21 0.75 -2.12
CA PRO A 66 3.12 1.10 -3.03
C PRO A 66 3.60 1.75 -4.33
N ALA A 67 4.66 2.58 -4.30
CA ALA A 67 5.23 3.16 -5.53
C ALA A 67 5.80 2.07 -6.47
N VAL A 68 6.57 1.13 -5.94
CA VAL A 68 7.10 -0.02 -6.71
C VAL A 68 5.97 -0.90 -7.25
N ALA A 69 4.91 -1.12 -6.46
CA ALA A 69 3.75 -1.88 -6.91
C ALA A 69 3.02 -1.17 -8.08
N VAL A 70 2.81 0.15 -7.99
CA VAL A 70 2.22 0.94 -9.08
C VAL A 70 3.12 0.89 -10.31
N LEU A 71 4.43 1.11 -10.17
CA LEU A 71 5.38 1.01 -11.28
C LEU A 71 5.38 -0.37 -11.94
N TYR A 72 5.30 -1.44 -11.15
CA TYR A 72 5.19 -2.81 -11.66
C TYR A 72 3.90 -3.04 -12.44
N LEU A 73 2.76 -2.55 -11.94
CA LEU A 73 1.47 -2.63 -12.63
C LEU A 73 1.50 -1.83 -13.93
N LEU A 74 2.02 -0.60 -13.90
CA LEU A 74 2.18 0.23 -15.09
C LEU A 74 3.11 -0.44 -16.12
N TYR A 75 4.22 -1.05 -15.68
CA TYR A 75 5.10 -1.81 -16.56
C TYR A 75 4.37 -3.00 -17.20
N ARG A 76 3.56 -3.76 -16.45
CA ARG A 76 2.76 -4.85 -17.04
C ARG A 76 1.73 -4.35 -18.05
N VAL A 77 1.07 -3.23 -17.75
CA VAL A 77 0.02 -2.67 -18.60
C VAL A 77 0.58 -2.02 -19.86
N PHE A 78 1.70 -1.29 -19.76
CA PHE A 78 2.23 -0.45 -20.85
C PHE A 78 3.53 -0.96 -21.47
N GLY A 79 4.31 -1.79 -20.78
CA GLY A 79 5.57 -2.37 -21.26
C GLY A 79 5.52 -3.88 -21.50
N GLY A 80 4.48 -4.57 -21.04
CA GLY A 80 4.35 -6.03 -21.03
C GLY A 80 3.59 -6.65 -22.21
N THR A 81 3.29 -5.91 -23.28
CA THR A 81 2.77 -6.51 -24.53
C THR A 81 3.94 -7.03 -25.37
N GLY A 82 4.44 -8.22 -25.00
CA GLY A 82 5.50 -8.91 -25.75
C GLY A 82 5.46 -10.44 -25.70
N GLY A 83 4.42 -11.07 -25.16
CA GLY A 83 4.34 -12.53 -25.20
C GLY A 83 3.23 -13.14 -24.38
N SER A 84 2.00 -13.10 -24.91
CA SER A 84 0.97 -14.13 -24.64
C SER A 84 -0.03 -14.09 -25.78
N SER A 85 0.48 -14.43 -26.97
CA SER A 85 -0.31 -14.92 -28.09
C SER A 85 0.23 -16.30 -28.47
N ALA A 86 -0.67 -17.28 -28.55
CA ALA A 86 -0.53 -18.67 -29.02
C ALA A 86 -0.27 -19.75 -27.95
N GLY A 87 -1.22 -20.69 -27.86
CA GLY A 87 -1.09 -21.98 -27.18
C GLY A 87 -2.35 -22.41 -26.45
#